data_AF-A0A7W7QFS0-F1
#
_entry.id   AF-A0A7W7QFS0-F1
#
_cell.length_a   1.000
_cell.length_b   1.000
_cell.length_c   1.000
_cell.angle_alpha   90.00
_cell.angle_beta   90.00
_cell.angle_gamma   90.00
#
_symmetry.space_group_name_H-M   'P 1'
#
loop_
_entity.id
_entity.type
_entity.pdbx_description
1 polymer ?
#
loop_
_entity_poly.entity_id
_entity_poly.type
_entity_poly.pdbx_seq_one_letter_code
_entity_poly.pdbx_strand_id
1 'polypeptide(L)'
;MGDFTVNFEALEQCRTELSGQAGPMAAAADGLPAGVSAGSFGDLDGAAGLADAVNAFSEAVGVEIDKAGERLTQVGVAVEAVIDSVRGTDQHNVRCLTPA
;
A
#
# COMPACT_ATOMS: atom_id res chain seq x y z
N MET A 1 -8.21 10.71 34.80
CA MET A 1 -7.17 10.52 33.77
C MET A 1 -7.87 9.97 32.55
N GLY A 2 -8.19 10.85 31.60
CA GLY A 2 -8.97 10.51 30.42
C GLY A 2 -8.09 9.90 29.33
N ASP A 3 -8.57 8.80 28.79
CA ASP A 3 -8.60 8.47 27.36
C ASP A 3 -7.26 8.44 26.61
N PHE A 4 -6.43 7.44 26.92
CA PHE A 4 -5.52 6.87 25.93
C PHE A 4 -5.62 5.35 26.00
N THR A 5 -6.81 4.83 25.71
CA THR A 5 -6.97 3.38 25.51
C THR A 5 -6.52 3.10 24.08
N VAL A 6 -5.22 2.94 23.87
CA VAL A 6 -4.72 2.46 22.57
C VAL A 6 -5.28 1.07 22.37
N ASN A 7 -6.15 0.93 21.39
CA ASN A 7 -6.70 -0.36 21.05
C ASN A 7 -5.67 -1.11 20.21
N PHE A 8 -4.75 -1.80 20.91
CA PHE A 8 -3.63 -2.54 20.32
C PHE A 8 -4.09 -3.51 19.21
N GLU A 9 -5.23 -4.16 19.43
CA GLU A 9 -5.85 -5.07 18.48
C GLU A 9 -6.25 -4.34 17.18
N ALA A 10 -6.75 -3.11 17.29
CA ALA A 10 -7.08 -2.29 16.11
C ALA A 10 -5.82 -1.86 15.31
N LEU A 11 -4.68 -1.64 15.98
CA LEU A 11 -3.41 -1.33 15.30
C LEU A 11 -2.84 -2.56 14.56
N GLU A 12 -2.87 -3.74 15.19
CA GLU A 12 -2.44 -4.99 14.55
C GLU A 12 -3.38 -5.38 13.40
N GLN A 13 -4.69 -5.14 13.56
CA GLN A 13 -5.65 -5.33 12.49
C GLN A 13 -5.40 -4.36 11.32
N CYS A 14 -5.19 -3.07 11.59
CA CYS A 14 -4.84 -2.08 10.58
C CYS A 14 -3.56 -2.47 9.82
N ARG A 15 -2.51 -2.89 10.54
CA ARG A 15 -1.27 -3.40 9.94
C ARG A 15 -1.54 -4.59 9.01
N THR A 16 -2.34 -5.55 9.46
CA THR A 16 -2.68 -6.76 8.69
C THR A 16 -3.44 -6.42 7.41
N GLU A 17 -4.43 -5.54 7.51
CA GLU A 17 -5.22 -5.08 6.36
C GLU A 17 -4.35 -4.34 5.33
N LEU A 18 -3.47 -3.44 5.77
CA LEU A 18 -2.54 -2.72 4.90
C LEU A 18 -1.56 -3.67 4.20
N SER A 19 -1.01 -4.62 4.95
CA SER A 19 -0.11 -5.65 4.41
C SER A 19 -0.81 -6.51 3.36
N GLY A 20 -2.10 -6.80 3.56
CA GLY A 20 -2.93 -7.55 2.63
C GLY A 20 -3.24 -6.83 1.32
N GLN A 21 -3.09 -5.49 1.24
CA GLN A 21 -3.39 -4.71 0.03
C GLN A 21 -2.21 -4.61 -0.95
N ALA A 22 -0.98 -4.86 -0.51
CA ALA A 22 0.20 -4.78 -1.38
C ALA A 22 0.13 -5.77 -2.56
N GLY A 23 -0.29 -7.01 -2.31
CA GLY A 23 -0.44 -8.04 -3.35
C GLY A 23 -1.51 -7.68 -4.41
N PRO A 24 -2.75 -7.35 -4.00
CA PRO A 24 -3.78 -6.88 -4.91
C PRO A 24 -3.40 -5.64 -5.73
N MET A 25 -2.64 -4.69 -5.16
CA MET A 25 -2.11 -3.55 -5.93
C MET A 25 -1.13 -4.00 -7.01
N ALA A 26 -0.13 -4.81 -6.67
CA ALA A 26 0.82 -5.31 -7.66
C ALA A 26 0.11 -6.08 -8.79
N ALA A 27 -0.85 -6.93 -8.44
CA ALA A 27 -1.66 -7.67 -9.42
C ALA A 27 -2.50 -6.75 -10.33
N ALA A 28 -2.94 -5.59 -9.82
CA ALA A 28 -3.67 -4.61 -10.61
C ALA A 28 -2.76 -3.93 -11.66
N ALA A 29 -1.48 -3.70 -11.35
CA ALA A 29 -0.50 -3.20 -12.31
C ALA A 29 -0.18 -4.24 -13.39
N ASP A 30 0.03 -5.50 -13.01
CA ASP A 30 0.30 -6.61 -13.94
C ASP A 30 -0.85 -6.87 -14.92
N GLY A 31 -2.08 -6.53 -14.53
CA GLY A 31 -3.27 -6.66 -15.36
C GLY A 31 -3.43 -5.59 -16.44
N LEU A 32 -2.57 -4.56 -16.46
CA LEU A 32 -2.67 -3.48 -17.43
C LEU A 32 -2.18 -3.92 -18.81
N PRO A 33 -2.81 -3.45 -19.90
CA PRO A 33 -2.39 -3.80 -21.24
C PRO A 33 -1.00 -3.21 -21.53
N ALA A 34 -0.09 -4.07 -21.95
CA ALA A 34 1.28 -3.70 -22.31
C ALA A 34 1.60 -4.10 -23.75
N GLY A 35 2.35 -3.26 -24.46
CA GLY A 35 2.77 -3.55 -25.83
C GLY A 35 1.62 -3.58 -26.83
N VAL A 36 0.57 -2.79 -26.60
CA VAL A 36 -0.54 -2.64 -27.54
C VAL A 36 0.03 -2.08 -28.84
N SER A 37 -0.31 -2.72 -29.96
CA SER A 37 0.15 -2.31 -31.28
C SER A 37 -1.00 -1.73 -32.09
N ALA A 38 -0.70 -0.96 -33.13
CA ALA A 38 -1.71 -0.47 -34.06
C ALA A 38 -2.59 -1.60 -34.62
N GLY A 39 -1.99 -2.78 -34.88
CA GLY A 39 -2.71 -3.95 -35.39
C GLY A 39 -3.82 -4.46 -34.45
N SER A 40 -3.75 -4.16 -33.15
CA SER A 40 -4.81 -4.46 -32.19
C SER A 40 -6.11 -3.68 -32.46
N PHE A 41 -6.03 -2.60 -33.23
CA PHE A 41 -7.18 -1.77 -33.65
C PHE A 41 -7.56 -1.96 -35.12
N GLY A 42 -6.94 -2.93 -35.82
CA GLY A 42 -7.19 -3.18 -37.24
C GLY A 42 -6.76 -2.03 -38.15
N ASP A 43 -7.52 -1.80 -39.22
CA ASP A 43 -7.25 -0.77 -40.24
C ASP A 43 -7.79 0.63 -39.86
N LEU A 44 -8.02 0.88 -38.57
CA LEU A 44 -8.49 2.17 -38.10
C LEU A 44 -7.46 3.27 -38.43
N ASP A 45 -7.92 4.34 -39.07
CA ASP A 45 -7.06 5.49 -39.32
C ASP A 45 -6.67 6.13 -37.97
N GLY A 46 -5.36 6.25 -37.71
CA GLY A 46 -4.85 6.65 -36.40
C GLY A 46 -4.70 5.53 -35.35
N ALA A 47 -4.83 4.26 -35.73
CA ALA A 47 -4.63 3.10 -34.83
C ALA A 47 -3.30 3.14 -34.05
N ALA A 48 -2.23 3.64 -34.68
CA ALA A 48 -0.94 3.82 -34.02
C ALA A 48 -1.00 4.81 -32.85
N GLY A 49 -1.62 5.97 -33.05
CA GLY A 49 -1.78 6.97 -31.99
C GLY A 49 -2.67 6.47 -30.85
N LEU A 50 -3.68 5.66 -31.15
CA LEU A 50 -4.50 5.03 -30.12
C LEU A 50 -3.71 3.98 -29.33
N ALA A 51 -2.89 3.18 -30.00
CA ALA A 51 -2.00 2.23 -29.34
C ALA A 51 -1.01 2.92 -28.41
N ASP A 52 -0.38 4.00 -28.86
CA ASP A 52 0.54 4.81 -28.06
C ASP A 52 -0.17 5.40 -26.84
N ALA A 53 -1.40 5.92 -27.01
CA ALA A 53 -2.18 6.47 -25.91
C ALA A 53 -2.54 5.39 -24.85
N VAL A 54 -2.91 4.18 -25.29
CA VAL A 54 -3.22 3.07 -24.37
C VAL A 54 -1.97 2.60 -23.62
N ASN A 55 -0.82 2.49 -24.30
CA ASN A 55 0.44 2.13 -23.66
C ASN A 55 0.87 3.21 -22.64
N ALA A 56 0.81 4.49 -23.02
CA ALA A 56 1.17 5.60 -22.14
C ALA A 56 0.24 5.69 -20.92
N PHE A 57 -1.06 5.45 -21.11
CA PHE A 57 -2.00 5.37 -20.01
C PHE A 57 -1.64 4.22 -19.05
N SER A 58 -1.38 3.03 -19.59
CA SER A 58 -1.04 1.84 -18.79
C SER A 58 0.26 2.02 -18.02
N GLU A 59 1.28 2.63 -18.63
CA GLU A 59 2.52 3.00 -17.95
C GLU A 59 2.27 3.99 -16.80
N ALA A 60 1.49 5.04 -17.05
CA ALA A 60 1.18 6.05 -16.02
C ALA A 60 0.41 5.45 -14.83
N VAL A 61 -0.54 4.55 -15.09
CA VAL A 61 -1.28 3.84 -14.03
C VAL A 61 -0.34 2.91 -13.27
N GLY A 62 0.52 2.15 -13.94
CA GLY A 62 1.52 1.28 -13.31
C GLY A 62 2.40 2.07 -12.33
N VAL A 63 2.92 3.22 -12.75
CA VAL A 63 3.72 4.11 -11.89
C VAL A 63 2.98 4.57 -10.64
N GLU A 64 1.68 4.89 -10.74
CA GLU A 64 0.93 5.33 -9.56
C GLU A 64 0.58 4.17 -8.63
N ILE A 65 0.34 2.96 -9.17
CA ILE A 65 0.17 1.75 -8.38
C ILE A 65 1.46 1.42 -7.61
N ASP A 66 2.62 1.51 -8.24
CA ASP A 66 3.91 1.29 -7.57
C ASP A 66 4.11 2.26 -6.40
N LYS A 67 3.85 3.56 -6.64
CA LYS A 67 3.90 4.58 -5.58
C LYS A 67 2.90 4.31 -4.46
N ALA A 68 1.70 3.84 -4.78
CA ALA A 68 0.70 3.47 -3.78
C ALA A 68 1.19 2.27 -2.95
N GLY A 69 1.81 1.27 -3.58
CA GLY A 69 2.46 0.15 -2.91
C GLY A 69 3.56 0.59 -1.95
N GLU A 70 4.46 1.48 -2.39
CA GLU A 70 5.51 2.06 -1.54
C GLU A 70 4.92 2.79 -0.32
N ARG A 71 3.87 3.60 -0.54
CA ARG A 71 3.18 4.32 0.55
C ARG A 71 2.54 3.33 1.54
N LEU A 72 1.90 2.26 1.07
CA LEU A 72 1.35 1.22 1.93
C LEU A 72 2.44 0.56 2.80
N THR A 73 3.60 0.25 2.21
CA THR A 73 4.75 -0.26 2.96
C THR A 73 5.21 0.73 4.03
N GLN A 74 5.33 2.02 3.69
CA GLN A 74 5.72 3.06 4.65
C GLN A 74 4.72 3.18 5.81
N VAL A 75 3.42 3.14 5.52
CA VAL A 75 2.38 3.17 6.56
C VAL A 75 2.48 1.92 7.44
N GLY A 76 2.69 0.72 6.87
CA GLY A 76 2.89 -0.51 7.62
C GLY A 76 4.06 -0.41 8.61
N VAL A 77 5.21 0.12 8.17
CA VAL A 77 6.38 0.37 9.03
C VAL A 77 6.06 1.39 10.12
N ALA A 78 5.33 2.45 9.80
CA ALA A 78 4.94 3.46 10.78
C ALA A 78 4.01 2.88 11.86
N VAL A 79 3.04 2.04 11.47
CA VAL A 79 2.13 1.36 12.41
C VAL A 79 2.90 0.39 13.32
N GLU A 80 3.86 -0.36 12.77
CA GLU A 80 4.74 -1.25 13.55
C GLU A 80 5.58 -0.47 14.58
N ALA A 81 6.14 0.68 14.19
CA ALA A 81 6.87 1.55 15.13
C ALA A 81 5.98 2.08 16.27
N VAL A 82 4.70 2.40 15.99
CA VAL A 82 3.73 2.80 17.02
C VAL A 82 3.45 1.63 17.97
N ILE A 83 3.22 0.42 17.44
CA ILE A 83 3.02 -0.80 18.21
C ILE A 83 4.20 -1.05 19.17
N ASP A 84 5.42 -0.96 18.69
CA ASP A 84 6.63 -1.17 19.49
C ASP A 84 6.80 -0.09 20.57
N SER A 85 6.50 1.18 20.24
CA SER A 85 6.53 2.28 21.21
C SER A 85 5.51 2.10 22.34
N VAL A 86 4.30 1.63 22.01
CA VAL A 86 3.26 1.35 23.01
C VAL A 86 3.69 0.20 23.91
N ARG A 87 4.18 -0.92 23.34
CA ARG A 87 4.70 -2.06 24.11
C ARG A 87 5.82 -1.66 25.05
N GLY A 88 6.77 -0.85 24.58
CA GLY A 88 7.86 -0.35 25.41
C GLY A 88 7.35 0.50 26.57
N THR A 89 6.42 1.42 26.31
CA THR A 89 5.82 2.28 27.33
C THR A 89 5.08 1.47 28.40
N ASP A 90 4.31 0.46 28.01
CA ASP A 90 3.61 -0.42 28.95
C ASP A 90 4.59 -1.22 29.82
N GLN A 91 5.65 -1.78 29.24
CA GLN A 91 6.68 -2.49 30.01
C GLN A 91 7.39 -1.57 31.01
N HIS A 92 7.70 -0.33 30.62
CA HIS A 92 8.26 0.68 31.51
C HIS A 92 7.32 1.01 32.67
N ASN A 93 6.02 1.16 32.40
CA ASN A 93 5.02 1.45 33.42
C ASN A 93 4.83 0.28 34.40
N VAL A 94 4.75 -0.97 33.91
CA VAL A 94 4.67 -2.16 34.78
C VAL A 94 5.89 -2.23 35.71
N ARG A 95 7.09 -2.01 35.18
CA ARG A 95 8.34 -2.04 35.96
C ARG A 95 8.41 -0.93 37.02
N CYS A 96 7.82 0.23 36.77
CA CYS A 96 7.73 1.32 37.75
C CYS A 96 6.66 1.08 38.81
N LEU A 97 5.59 0.34 38.50
CA LEU A 97 4.47 0.04 39.41
C LEU A 97 4.66 -1.23 40.24
N THR A 98 5.66 -2.05 39.92
CA THR A 98 6.15 -3.15 40.78
C THR A 98 7.51 -2.78 41.38
N PRO A 99 7.57 -1.94 42.43
CA PRO A 99 8.79 -1.84 43.23
C PRO A 99 9.01 -3.16 43.98
N ALA A 100 10.27 -3.57 44.06
CA ALA A 100 10.74 -4.81 44.69
C ALA A 100 10.33 -4.93 46.18
#